data_AF-A0A934FL86-F1
#
_entry.id   AF-A0A934FL86-F1
#
_cell.length_a   1.000
_cell.length_b   1.000
_cell.length_c   1.000
_cell.angle_alpha   90.00
_cell.angle_beta   90.00
_cell.angle_gamma   90.00
#
_symmetry.space_group_name_H-M   'P 1'
#
loop_
_entity.id
_entity.type
_entity.pdbx_description
1 polymer ?
#
loop_
_entity_poly.entity_id
_entity_poly.type
_entity_poly.pdbx_seq_one_letter_code
_entity_poly.pdbx_strand_id
1 'polypeptide(L)'
;WNAQNGWATVEHLHNRAGLAQAWKFSMNFMRDFVLAEAVLLNPAFLALIFGGVLATLATLRAGDTPVAAVCDRRTDAERRSQSVATAPGLPLFLLCMGLPLFFGYFLYTLRARVQPNWIVPAAIPLLCLAALQADACWRRGVRSVRVWFIGGLALGLPLVVLLHDTNLTSKLFGQTLPTKLDPLARVRGWKAMAEAVEAERQKVIAAEGKPAFLIGAHYGITSLLSFYIPEAKAGVPHAPIVFYQSSPKPENQYGFWPGYASRRGDSAIFVQELKKGAQPEAPPSRLAAEFTRIEDLGTRDIQYRGQTIHTVRLLLCRELK
;
A
#
# COMPACT_ATOMS: atom_id res chain seq x y z
N TRP A 1 -1.11 -16.82 20.62
CA TRP A 1 -0.15 -15.75 20.25
C TRP A 1 -0.69 -14.35 20.50
N ASN A 2 -1.66 -13.81 19.73
CA ASN A 2 -2.10 -12.42 19.87
C ASN A 2 -2.59 -12.08 21.30
N ALA A 3 -3.36 -12.97 21.92
CA ALA A 3 -3.79 -12.85 23.32
C ALA A 3 -2.64 -12.81 24.35
N GLN A 4 -1.50 -13.43 24.04
CA GLN A 4 -0.31 -13.48 24.91
C GLN A 4 0.64 -12.29 24.67
N ASN A 5 0.39 -11.48 23.63
CA ASN A 5 1.27 -10.37 23.21
C ASN A 5 0.50 -9.05 23.16
N GLY A 6 -0.39 -8.84 24.15
CA GLY A 6 -1.12 -7.58 24.30
C GLY A 6 -2.09 -7.25 23.17
N TRP A 7 -2.58 -8.25 22.43
CA TRP A 7 -3.50 -8.07 21.31
C TRP A 7 -2.98 -7.12 20.23
N ALA A 8 -1.67 -7.11 19.98
CA ALA A 8 -0.99 -6.19 19.06
C ALA A 8 -1.69 -6.06 17.69
N THR A 9 -2.21 -7.15 17.12
CA THR A 9 -2.95 -7.09 15.84
C THR A 9 -4.27 -6.32 15.95
N VAL A 10 -5.01 -6.49 17.06
CA VAL A 10 -6.28 -5.78 17.30
C VAL A 10 -6.00 -4.31 17.54
N GLU A 11 -4.98 -3.98 18.33
CA GLU A 11 -4.59 -2.60 18.58
C GLU A 11 -4.12 -1.89 17.30
N HIS A 12 -3.35 -2.59 16.45
CA HIS A 12 -2.94 -2.07 15.15
C HIS A 12 -4.16 -1.74 14.27
N LEU A 13 -5.13 -2.65 14.20
CA LEU A 13 -6.38 -2.43 13.47
C LEU A 13 -7.20 -1.30 14.08
N HIS A 14 -7.32 -1.23 15.40
CA HIS A 14 -8.03 -0.16 16.11
C HIS A 14 -7.49 1.22 15.74
N ASN A 15 -6.15 1.36 15.73
CA ASN A 15 -5.48 2.59 15.35
C ASN A 15 -5.64 2.91 13.85
N ARG A 16 -5.45 1.92 12.97
CA ARG A 16 -5.60 2.09 11.51
C ARG A 16 -7.04 2.37 11.08
N ALA A 17 -8.01 1.81 11.78
CA ALA A 17 -9.43 1.99 11.53
C ALA A 17 -9.94 3.35 12.01
N GLY A 18 -9.16 4.16 12.74
CA GLY A 18 -9.66 5.41 13.32
C GLY A 18 -10.70 5.16 14.41
N LEU A 19 -10.63 4.01 15.09
CA LEU A 19 -11.50 3.69 16.22
C LEU A 19 -11.07 4.40 17.51
N ALA A 20 -9.82 4.86 17.57
CA ALA A 20 -9.27 5.64 18.68
C ALA A 20 -9.76 7.10 18.73
N GLN A 21 -10.43 7.57 17.68
CA GLN A 21 -10.94 8.94 17.58
C GLN A 21 -12.47 8.95 17.64
N ALA A 22 -13.03 10.02 18.24
CA ALA A 22 -14.46 10.27 18.20
C ALA A 22 -14.93 10.36 16.74
N TRP A 23 -16.09 9.77 16.43
CA TRP A 23 -16.62 9.81 15.09
C TRP A 23 -16.96 11.25 14.70
N LYS A 24 -16.42 11.68 13.55
CA LYS A 24 -16.80 12.90 12.87
C LYS A 24 -17.29 12.55 11.49
N PHE A 25 -18.57 12.82 11.23
CA PHE A 25 -19.15 12.60 9.92
C PHE A 25 -18.40 13.44 8.88
N SER A 26 -18.01 12.82 7.77
CA SER A 26 -17.26 13.49 6.70
C SER A 26 -17.57 12.85 5.35
N MET A 27 -18.01 13.68 4.39
CA MET A 27 -18.20 13.26 3.00
C MET A 27 -16.90 13.31 2.20
N ASN A 28 -15.84 13.91 2.75
CA ASN A 28 -14.56 14.06 2.06
C ASN A 28 -13.90 12.69 1.83
N PHE A 29 -13.97 11.78 2.80
CA PHE A 29 -13.43 10.43 2.63
C PHE A 29 -14.18 9.63 1.59
N MET A 30 -15.51 9.77 1.53
CA MET A 30 -16.32 9.11 0.51
C MET A 30 -15.99 9.65 -0.89
N ARG A 31 -15.86 10.97 -1.04
CA ARG A 31 -15.45 11.60 -2.31
C ARG A 31 -14.05 11.16 -2.73
N ASP A 32 -13.08 11.21 -1.82
CA ASP A 32 -11.71 10.76 -2.05
C ASP A 32 -11.69 9.30 -2.52
N PHE A 33 -12.47 8.43 -1.85
CA PHE A 33 -12.56 7.01 -2.15
C PHE A 33 -13.15 6.77 -3.55
N VAL A 34 -14.31 7.37 -3.86
CA VAL A 34 -14.96 7.22 -5.18
C VAL A 34 -14.05 7.69 -6.31
N LEU A 35 -13.38 8.84 -6.14
CA LEU A 35 -12.44 9.36 -7.13
C LEU A 35 -11.23 8.45 -7.30
N ALA A 36 -10.66 7.96 -6.20
CA ALA A 36 -9.52 7.05 -6.24
C ALA A 36 -9.86 5.73 -6.95
N GLU A 37 -11.00 5.12 -6.62
CA GLU A 37 -11.47 3.89 -7.26
C GLU A 37 -11.80 4.08 -8.74
N ALA A 38 -12.41 5.21 -9.12
CA ALA A 38 -12.69 5.51 -10.52
C ALA A 38 -11.41 5.65 -11.37
N VAL A 39 -10.34 6.20 -10.79
CA VAL A 39 -9.03 6.29 -11.45
C VAL A 39 -8.34 4.92 -11.49
N LEU A 40 -8.34 4.18 -10.37
CA LEU A 40 -7.64 2.90 -10.25
C LEU A 40 -8.28 1.80 -11.11
N LEU A 41 -9.60 1.67 -11.06
CA LEU A 41 -10.33 0.69 -11.86
C LEU A 41 -10.55 1.15 -13.29
N ASN A 42 -10.30 2.44 -13.61
CA ASN A 42 -10.68 3.08 -14.87
C ASN A 42 -12.23 3.09 -15.08
N PRO A 43 -12.82 4.20 -15.56
CA PRO A 43 -14.26 4.29 -15.80
C PRO A 43 -14.87 3.13 -16.61
N ALA A 44 -14.13 2.55 -17.56
CA ALA A 44 -14.60 1.44 -18.38
C ALA A 44 -14.77 0.13 -17.60
N PHE A 45 -13.78 -0.29 -16.80
CA PHE A 45 -13.95 -1.51 -16.00
C PHE A 45 -14.90 -1.27 -14.83
N LEU A 46 -14.95 -0.07 -14.28
CA LEU A 46 -15.94 0.29 -13.29
C LEU A 46 -17.37 0.12 -13.85
N ALA A 47 -17.62 0.60 -15.08
CA ALA A 47 -18.89 0.39 -15.77
C ALA A 47 -19.21 -1.10 -16.02
N LEU A 48 -18.21 -1.91 -16.41
CA LEU A 48 -18.39 -3.35 -16.58
C LEU A 48 -18.70 -4.06 -15.25
N ILE A 49 -18.06 -3.67 -14.15
CA ILE A 49 -18.35 -4.20 -12.81
C ILE A 49 -19.77 -3.86 -12.39
N PHE A 50 -20.17 -2.59 -12.44
CA PHE A 50 -21.53 -2.19 -12.09
C PHE A 50 -22.57 -2.85 -12.99
N GLY A 51 -22.30 -2.92 -14.30
CA GLY A 51 -23.15 -3.63 -15.25
C GLY A 51 -23.30 -5.12 -14.91
N GLY A 52 -22.20 -5.79 -14.57
CA GLY A 52 -22.22 -7.20 -14.16
C GLY A 52 -22.97 -7.44 -12.86
N VAL A 53 -22.82 -6.55 -11.88
CA VAL A 53 -23.58 -6.59 -10.62
C VAL A 53 -25.07 -6.39 -10.87
N LEU A 54 -25.46 -5.34 -11.61
CA LEU A 54 -26.85 -5.07 -11.94
C LEU A 54 -27.48 -6.21 -12.74
N ALA A 55 -26.74 -6.82 -13.66
CA ALA A 55 -27.19 -7.97 -14.43
C ALA A 55 -27.47 -9.20 -13.58
N THR A 56 -26.57 -9.47 -12.64
CA THR A 56 -26.69 -10.59 -11.70
C THR A 56 -27.84 -10.34 -10.72
N LEU A 57 -28.07 -9.10 -10.29
CA LEU A 57 -29.22 -8.79 -9.43
C LEU A 57 -30.55 -8.87 -10.17
N ALA A 58 -30.62 -8.42 -11.43
CA ALA A 58 -31.84 -8.46 -12.24
C ALA A 58 -32.28 -9.90 -12.53
N THR A 59 -31.33 -10.77 -12.85
CA THR A 59 -31.57 -12.22 -13.05
C THR A 59 -32.05 -12.91 -11.79
N LEU A 60 -31.39 -12.67 -10.64
CA LEU A 60 -31.83 -13.21 -9.35
C LEU A 60 -33.25 -12.77 -9.01
N ARG A 61 -33.64 -11.53 -9.31
CA ARG A 61 -35.01 -11.03 -9.12
C ARG A 61 -36.03 -11.67 -10.06
N ALA A 62 -35.65 -11.96 -11.30
CA ALA A 62 -36.52 -12.58 -12.29
C ALA A 62 -36.72 -14.09 -12.03
N GLY A 63 -35.98 -14.70 -11.12
CA GLY A 63 -35.93 -16.16 -10.95
C GLY A 63 -35.20 -16.87 -12.10
N ASP A 64 -34.53 -16.11 -12.97
CA ASP A 64 -33.77 -16.60 -14.10
C ASP A 64 -32.33 -16.94 -13.67
N THR A 65 -31.62 -17.75 -14.47
CA THR A 65 -30.20 -18.02 -14.21
C THR A 65 -29.39 -16.71 -14.27
N PRO A 66 -28.40 -16.50 -13.37
CA PRO A 66 -27.76 -15.20 -13.15
C PRO A 66 -27.03 -14.59 -14.35
N VAL A 67 -26.94 -15.34 -15.44
CA VAL A 67 -26.29 -14.96 -16.69
C VAL A 67 -27.32 -14.52 -17.75
N ALA A 68 -28.63 -14.63 -17.52
CA ALA A 68 -29.67 -14.52 -18.56
C ALA A 68 -30.19 -13.09 -18.88
N ALA A 69 -30.34 -12.18 -17.91
CA ALA A 69 -31.35 -11.12 -18.05
C ALA A 69 -30.91 -9.83 -18.76
N VAL A 70 -29.63 -9.49 -18.85
CA VAL A 70 -29.23 -8.13 -19.33
C VAL A 70 -29.05 -8.02 -20.84
N CYS A 71 -29.03 -9.14 -21.55
CA CYS A 71 -28.74 -9.16 -22.99
C CYS A 71 -29.76 -9.98 -23.80
N ASP A 72 -30.92 -10.31 -23.24
CA ASP A 72 -31.90 -11.20 -23.86
C ASP A 72 -33.07 -10.43 -24.50
N ARG A 73 -33.27 -10.63 -25.81
CA ARG A 73 -34.44 -10.17 -26.58
C ARG A 73 -35.41 -11.32 -26.90
N ARG A 74 -35.29 -12.47 -26.24
CA ARG A 74 -36.17 -13.62 -26.48
C ARG A 74 -37.52 -13.49 -25.78
N THR A 75 -38.55 -14.06 -26.40
CA THR A 75 -39.92 -14.15 -25.88
C THR A 75 -39.98 -15.13 -24.71
N ASP A 76 -40.92 -14.91 -23.77
CA ASP A 76 -41.07 -15.67 -22.52
C ASP A 76 -41.22 -17.20 -22.72
N ALA A 77 -41.66 -17.63 -23.89
CA ALA A 77 -41.82 -19.04 -24.25
C ALA A 77 -40.48 -19.78 -24.44
N GLU A 78 -39.45 -19.12 -24.97
CA GLU A 78 -38.11 -19.71 -25.14
C GLU A 78 -37.35 -19.79 -23.80
N ARG A 79 -37.70 -18.90 -22.86
CA ARG A 79 -37.11 -18.77 -21.53
C ARG A 79 -37.41 -19.98 -20.63
N ARG A 80 -38.63 -20.52 -20.69
CA ARG A 80 -39.05 -21.70 -19.91
C ARG A 80 -38.38 -23.01 -20.34
N SER A 81 -37.98 -23.13 -21.60
CA SER A 81 -37.42 -24.37 -22.18
C SER A 81 -35.94 -24.58 -21.80
N GLN A 82 -35.17 -23.49 -21.60
CA GLN A 82 -33.72 -23.56 -21.33
C GLN A 82 -33.33 -23.51 -19.84
N SER A 83 -34.31 -23.41 -18.92
CA SER A 83 -34.09 -23.26 -17.47
C SER A 83 -33.40 -24.44 -16.76
N VAL A 84 -33.14 -25.56 -17.44
CA VAL A 84 -32.78 -26.84 -16.77
C VAL A 84 -31.28 -27.12 -16.69
N ALA A 85 -30.38 -26.31 -17.27
CA ALA A 85 -28.94 -26.62 -17.19
C ALA A 85 -28.05 -25.38 -17.10
N THR A 86 -27.76 -24.90 -15.88
CA THR A 86 -26.44 -24.40 -15.43
C THR A 86 -26.57 -23.86 -14.01
N ALA A 87 -25.70 -24.33 -13.11
CA ALA A 87 -25.77 -23.98 -11.69
C ALA A 87 -25.57 -22.46 -11.49
N PRO A 88 -26.51 -21.75 -10.82
CA PRO A 88 -26.40 -20.31 -10.51
C PRO A 88 -25.33 -19.97 -9.46
N GLY A 89 -24.56 -20.96 -9.01
CA GLY A 89 -23.66 -20.84 -7.86
C GLY A 89 -22.52 -19.87 -8.06
N LEU A 90 -21.85 -19.87 -9.23
CA LEU A 90 -20.64 -19.06 -9.40
C LEU A 90 -20.90 -17.53 -9.44
N PRO A 91 -21.85 -17.00 -10.25
CA PRO A 91 -22.14 -15.56 -10.23
C PRO A 91 -22.65 -15.08 -8.88
N LEU A 92 -23.51 -15.87 -8.21
CA LEU A 92 -24.01 -15.57 -6.88
C LEU A 92 -22.87 -15.59 -5.84
N PHE A 93 -22.00 -16.58 -5.89
CA PHE A 93 -20.81 -16.66 -5.04
C PHE A 93 -19.93 -15.42 -5.19
N LEU A 94 -19.61 -15.02 -6.43
CA LEU A 94 -18.78 -13.84 -6.70
C LEU A 94 -19.45 -12.54 -6.22
N LEU A 95 -20.76 -12.41 -6.40
CA LEU A 95 -21.54 -11.30 -5.88
C LEU A 95 -21.51 -11.25 -4.34
N CYS A 96 -21.75 -12.38 -3.67
CA CYS A 96 -21.73 -12.49 -2.21
C CYS A 96 -20.34 -12.29 -1.60
N MET A 97 -19.28 -12.69 -2.30
CA MET A 97 -17.90 -12.45 -1.86
C MET A 97 -17.49 -10.99 -2.03
N GLY A 98 -17.93 -10.33 -3.10
CA GLY A 98 -17.50 -8.97 -3.43
C GLY A 98 -18.36 -7.86 -2.84
N LEU A 99 -19.67 -7.92 -3.04
CA LEU A 99 -20.58 -6.80 -2.81
C LEU A 99 -20.70 -6.40 -1.33
N PRO A 100 -20.86 -7.33 -0.36
CA PRO A 100 -20.94 -6.98 1.06
C PRO A 100 -19.66 -6.31 1.57
N LEU A 101 -18.49 -6.79 1.14
CA LEU A 101 -17.21 -6.22 1.56
C LEU A 101 -16.99 -4.83 0.95
N PHE A 102 -17.28 -4.65 -0.34
CA PHE A 102 -17.25 -3.34 -0.99
C PHE A 102 -18.18 -2.36 -0.26
N PHE A 103 -19.43 -2.76 0.00
CA PHE A 103 -20.40 -1.89 0.65
C PHE A 103 -20.01 -1.57 2.10
N GLY A 104 -19.47 -2.55 2.84
CA GLY A 104 -18.95 -2.34 4.18
C GLY A 104 -17.86 -1.27 4.21
N TYR A 105 -16.86 -1.36 3.33
CA TYR A 105 -15.83 -0.32 3.21
C TYR A 105 -16.36 1.01 2.69
N PHE A 106 -17.28 0.99 1.72
CA PHE A 106 -17.91 2.20 1.22
C PHE A 106 -18.65 2.95 2.34
N LEU A 107 -19.47 2.26 3.14
CA LEU A 107 -20.11 2.86 4.32
C LEU A 107 -19.08 3.32 5.35
N TYR A 108 -17.97 2.57 5.49
CA TYR A 108 -16.90 2.95 6.41
C TYR A 108 -16.25 4.29 6.06
N THR A 109 -16.32 4.72 4.80
CA THR A 109 -15.85 6.06 4.39
C THR A 109 -16.57 7.19 5.12
N LEU A 110 -17.81 6.99 5.59
CA LEU A 110 -18.53 8.00 6.38
C LEU A 110 -17.92 8.23 7.78
N ARG A 111 -17.04 7.32 8.22
CA ARG A 111 -16.33 7.38 9.50
C ARG A 111 -14.86 7.72 9.33
N ALA A 112 -14.15 7.01 8.47
CA ALA A 112 -12.70 7.08 8.37
C ALA A 112 -12.23 6.90 6.92
N ARG A 113 -11.00 7.35 6.65
CA ARG A 113 -10.38 7.16 5.33
C ARG A 113 -10.14 5.66 5.08
N VAL A 114 -10.76 5.15 4.01
CA VAL A 114 -10.46 3.83 3.46
C VAL A 114 -9.39 3.97 2.38
N GLN A 115 -8.32 3.19 2.48
CA GLN A 115 -7.31 3.18 1.44
C GLN A 115 -7.82 2.38 0.24
N PRO A 116 -7.55 2.80 -1.01
CA PRO A 116 -8.12 2.13 -2.18
C PRO A 116 -7.75 0.64 -2.28
N ASN A 117 -6.58 0.26 -1.80
CA ASN A 117 -6.17 -1.14 -1.80
C ASN A 117 -6.93 -2.03 -0.79
N TRP A 118 -7.70 -1.47 0.15
CA TRP A 118 -8.45 -2.25 1.13
C TRP A 118 -9.60 -3.05 0.53
N ILE A 119 -10.15 -2.59 -0.59
CA ILE A 119 -11.24 -3.28 -1.28
C ILE A 119 -10.75 -4.32 -2.29
N VAL A 120 -9.45 -4.57 -2.43
CA VAL A 120 -8.93 -5.59 -3.37
C VAL A 120 -9.62 -6.95 -3.23
N PRO A 121 -9.87 -7.48 -2.01
CA PRO A 121 -10.59 -8.75 -1.85
C PRO A 121 -12.06 -8.69 -2.33
N ALA A 122 -12.65 -7.49 -2.43
CA ALA A 122 -13.96 -7.26 -3.03
C ALA A 122 -13.87 -7.06 -4.55
N ALA A 123 -12.86 -6.32 -5.02
CA ALA A 123 -12.68 -5.96 -6.42
C ALA A 123 -12.40 -7.20 -7.30
N ILE A 124 -11.58 -8.14 -6.83
CA ILE A 124 -11.24 -9.38 -7.56
C ILE A 124 -12.51 -10.18 -7.94
N PRO A 125 -13.37 -10.60 -6.99
CA PRO A 125 -14.57 -11.37 -7.34
C PRO A 125 -15.56 -10.56 -8.20
N LEU A 126 -15.68 -9.24 -7.99
CA LEU A 126 -16.54 -8.39 -8.81
C LEU A 126 -16.02 -8.23 -10.25
N LEU A 127 -14.71 -8.19 -10.45
CA LEU A 127 -14.09 -8.22 -11.79
C LEU A 127 -14.32 -9.57 -12.47
N CYS A 128 -14.20 -10.69 -11.75
CA CYS A 128 -14.55 -12.01 -12.28
C CYS A 128 -16.04 -12.07 -12.69
N LEU A 129 -16.93 -11.51 -11.87
CA LEU A 129 -18.36 -11.43 -12.18
C LEU A 129 -18.60 -10.60 -13.44
N ALA A 130 -17.94 -9.44 -13.57
CA ALA A 130 -17.99 -8.61 -14.75
C ALA A 130 -17.55 -9.36 -16.01
N ALA A 131 -16.46 -10.14 -15.92
CA ALA A 131 -15.95 -10.94 -17.03
C ALA A 131 -16.93 -12.04 -17.46
N LEU A 132 -17.56 -12.75 -16.52
CA LEU A 132 -18.58 -13.76 -16.82
C LEU A 132 -19.78 -13.15 -17.56
N GLN A 133 -20.26 -12.00 -17.08
CA GLN A 133 -21.39 -11.30 -17.70
C GLN A 133 -21.03 -10.73 -19.08
N ALA A 134 -19.83 -10.19 -19.21
CA ALA A 134 -19.28 -9.71 -20.46
C ALA A 134 -19.20 -10.82 -21.52
N ASP A 135 -18.67 -12.00 -21.18
CA ASP A 135 -18.59 -13.16 -22.09
C ASP A 135 -19.99 -13.61 -22.52
N ALA A 136 -20.93 -13.71 -21.58
CA ALA A 136 -22.30 -14.09 -21.90
C ALA A 136 -22.99 -13.10 -22.86
N CYS A 137 -22.86 -11.80 -22.61
CA CYS A 137 -23.40 -10.77 -23.50
C CYS A 137 -22.72 -10.81 -24.88
N TRP A 138 -21.41 -11.04 -24.94
CA TRP A 138 -20.70 -11.21 -26.20
C TRP A 138 -21.21 -12.41 -27.01
N ARG A 139 -21.40 -13.57 -26.38
CA ARG A 139 -21.96 -14.77 -27.03
C ARG A 139 -23.38 -14.56 -27.55
N ARG A 140 -24.15 -13.67 -26.93
CA ARG A 140 -25.49 -13.24 -27.39
C ARG A 140 -25.46 -12.13 -28.44
N GLY A 141 -24.28 -11.74 -28.93
CA GLY A 141 -24.13 -10.77 -30.01
C GLY A 141 -23.99 -9.31 -29.56
N VAL A 142 -23.92 -9.03 -28.25
CA VAL A 142 -23.71 -7.66 -27.75
C VAL A 142 -22.24 -7.27 -27.93
N ARG A 143 -21.96 -6.62 -29.06
CA ARG A 143 -20.59 -6.24 -29.45
C ARG A 143 -20.02 -5.05 -28.66
N SER A 144 -20.87 -4.24 -28.00
CA SER A 144 -20.43 -3.10 -27.19
C SER A 144 -19.51 -3.52 -26.03
N VAL A 145 -19.63 -4.75 -25.52
CA VAL A 145 -18.72 -5.32 -24.51
C VAL A 145 -17.27 -5.25 -24.97
N ARG A 146 -17.00 -5.59 -26.24
CA ARG A 146 -15.65 -5.50 -26.81
C ARG A 146 -15.17 -4.05 -26.89
N VAL A 147 -16.06 -3.11 -27.22
CA VAL A 147 -15.72 -1.68 -27.27
C VAL A 147 -15.31 -1.18 -25.88
N TRP A 148 -16.08 -1.51 -24.84
CA TRP A 148 -15.75 -1.16 -23.46
C TRP A 148 -14.47 -1.82 -22.97
N PHE A 149 -14.25 -3.09 -23.30
CA PHE A 149 -13.02 -3.80 -22.97
C PHE A 149 -11.79 -3.17 -23.65
N ILE A 150 -11.86 -2.93 -24.96
CA ILE A 150 -10.77 -2.28 -25.71
C ILE A 150 -10.55 -0.86 -25.20
N GLY A 151 -11.61 -0.08 -24.97
CA GLY A 151 -11.52 1.26 -24.41
C GLY A 151 -10.87 1.27 -23.02
N GLY A 152 -11.22 0.30 -22.18
CA GLY A 152 -10.61 0.09 -20.86
C GLY A 152 -9.11 -0.19 -20.96
N LEU A 153 -8.69 -1.09 -21.86
CA LEU A 153 -7.28 -1.36 -22.09
C LEU A 153 -6.54 -0.16 -22.71
N ALA A 154 -7.13 0.50 -23.70
CA ALA A 154 -6.54 1.65 -24.38
C ALA A 154 -6.35 2.85 -23.44
N LEU A 155 -7.22 3.03 -22.46
CA LEU A 155 -7.07 4.05 -21.41
C LEU A 155 -6.14 3.58 -20.29
N GLY A 156 -6.28 2.32 -19.85
CA GLY A 156 -5.57 1.77 -18.70
C GLY A 156 -4.09 1.52 -18.95
N LEU A 157 -3.72 0.92 -20.09
CA LEU A 157 -2.33 0.55 -20.36
C LEU A 157 -1.39 1.76 -20.43
N PRO A 158 -1.70 2.86 -21.15
CA PRO A 158 -0.84 4.05 -21.13
C PRO A 158 -0.72 4.64 -19.72
N LEU A 159 -1.82 4.70 -18.97
CA LEU A 159 -1.81 5.21 -17.60
C LEU A 159 -0.93 4.35 -16.69
N VAL A 160 -1.05 3.02 -16.76
CA VAL A 160 -0.22 2.07 -16.00
C VAL A 160 1.25 2.25 -16.36
N VAL A 161 1.59 2.35 -17.64
CA VAL A 161 2.97 2.57 -18.10
C VAL A 161 3.53 3.88 -17.54
N LEU A 162 2.78 4.98 -17.63
CA LEU A 162 3.19 6.28 -17.08
C LEU A 162 3.35 6.25 -15.55
N LEU A 163 2.48 5.54 -14.83
CA LEU A 163 2.56 5.42 -13.37
C LEU A 163 3.70 4.49 -12.91
N HIS A 164 4.14 3.54 -13.74
CA HIS A 164 5.29 2.65 -13.44
C HIS A 164 6.64 3.26 -13.83
N ASP A 165 6.67 4.18 -14.79
CA ASP A 165 7.84 5.00 -15.05
C ASP A 165 7.46 6.47 -15.28
N THR A 166 7.28 7.20 -14.18
CA THR A 166 6.99 8.65 -14.23
C THR A 166 8.14 9.44 -14.86
N ASN A 167 9.30 8.83 -15.11
CA ASN A 167 10.36 9.48 -15.89
C ASN A 167 9.99 9.65 -17.36
N LEU A 168 9.01 8.90 -17.87
CA LEU A 168 8.49 9.08 -19.21
C LEU A 168 7.92 10.50 -19.40
N THR A 169 7.41 11.16 -18.36
CA THR A 169 6.96 12.55 -18.49
C THR A 169 8.10 13.48 -18.90
N SER A 170 9.30 13.24 -18.38
CA SER A 170 10.49 14.01 -18.77
C SER A 170 10.92 13.74 -20.21
N LYS A 171 10.74 12.51 -20.71
CA LYS A 171 11.07 12.16 -22.09
C LYS A 171 10.02 12.69 -23.09
N LEU A 172 8.75 12.65 -22.70
CA LEU A 172 7.62 13.04 -23.56
C LEU A 172 7.38 14.56 -23.57
N PHE A 173 7.55 15.21 -22.42
CA PHE A 173 7.19 16.62 -22.21
C PHE A 173 8.37 17.51 -21.79
N GLY A 174 9.59 16.96 -21.73
CA GLY A 174 10.79 17.71 -21.34
C GLY A 174 10.85 18.12 -19.86
N GLN A 175 9.86 17.75 -19.05
CA GLN A 175 9.75 18.18 -17.65
C GLN A 175 9.69 16.99 -16.69
N THR A 176 10.51 17.04 -15.65
CA THR A 176 10.41 16.09 -14.53
C THR A 176 9.18 16.42 -13.70
N LEU A 177 8.41 15.38 -13.37
CA LEU A 177 7.24 15.56 -12.53
C LEU A 177 7.67 16.07 -11.14
N PRO A 178 7.07 17.13 -10.60
CA PRO A 178 7.40 17.61 -9.26
C PRO A 178 7.21 16.51 -8.22
N THR A 179 8.08 16.42 -7.21
CA THR A 179 8.02 15.35 -6.18
C THR A 179 6.65 15.18 -5.51
N LYS A 180 5.87 16.26 -5.37
CA LYS A 180 4.51 16.23 -4.81
C LYS A 180 3.50 15.51 -5.70
N LEU A 181 3.71 15.53 -7.02
CA LEU A 181 2.83 14.93 -8.01
C LEU A 181 3.33 13.55 -8.46
N ASP A 182 4.58 13.20 -8.15
CA ASP A 182 5.19 11.93 -8.54
C ASP A 182 4.81 10.79 -7.58
N PRO A 183 3.91 9.85 -7.96
CA PRO A 183 3.56 8.71 -7.12
C PRO A 183 4.75 7.79 -6.84
N LEU A 184 5.79 7.82 -7.68
CA LEU A 184 7.00 7.02 -7.51
C LEU A 184 8.04 7.70 -6.61
N ALA A 185 7.86 8.97 -6.21
CA ALA A 185 8.77 9.63 -5.29
C ALA A 185 8.96 8.80 -4.00
N ARG A 186 7.88 8.20 -3.49
CA ARG A 186 7.89 7.36 -2.28
C ARG A 186 8.75 6.09 -2.39
N VAL A 187 9.11 5.65 -3.60
CA VAL A 187 9.90 4.43 -3.85
C VAL A 187 11.27 4.72 -4.48
N ARG A 188 11.66 6.01 -4.58
CA ARG A 188 12.89 6.44 -5.26
C ARG A 188 13.97 6.89 -4.28
N GLY A 189 15.21 6.95 -4.76
CA GLY A 189 16.41 7.43 -4.05
C GLY A 189 16.77 6.76 -2.71
N TRP A 190 16.07 5.70 -2.30
CA TRP A 190 16.43 4.93 -1.11
C TRP A 190 17.82 4.28 -1.15
N LYS A 191 18.32 3.95 -2.36
CA LYS A 191 19.72 3.52 -2.53
C LYS A 191 20.71 4.64 -2.15
N ALA A 192 20.49 5.86 -2.66
CA ALA A 192 21.32 7.01 -2.33
C ALA A 192 21.22 7.40 -0.84
N MET A 193 20.04 7.23 -0.24
CA MET A 193 19.87 7.36 1.21
C MET A 193 20.75 6.37 1.98
N ALA A 194 20.73 5.10 1.60
CA ALA A 194 21.56 4.08 2.23
C ALA A 194 23.06 4.33 2.05
N GLU A 195 23.49 4.76 0.86
CA GLU A 195 24.89 5.15 0.60
C GLU A 195 25.32 6.35 1.47
N ALA A 196 24.46 7.35 1.64
CA ALA A 196 24.74 8.51 2.49
C ALA A 196 24.83 8.12 3.98
N VAL A 197 23.93 7.27 4.46
CA VAL A 197 23.96 6.74 5.84
C VAL A 197 25.20 5.89 6.07
N GLU A 198 25.54 5.01 5.12
CA GLU A 198 26.69 4.13 5.23
C GLU A 198 28.00 4.91 5.21
N ALA A 199 28.11 5.97 4.39
CA ALA A 199 29.27 6.86 4.41
C ALA A 199 29.50 7.50 5.79
N GLU A 200 28.43 7.92 6.49
CA GLU A 200 28.55 8.43 7.86
C GLU A 200 28.93 7.33 8.86
N ARG A 201 28.34 6.13 8.72
CA ARG A 201 28.70 4.98 9.56
C ARG A 201 30.19 4.64 9.44
N GLN A 202 30.74 4.64 8.24
CA GLN A 202 32.16 4.37 8.02
C GLN A 202 33.07 5.44 8.65
N LYS A 203 32.68 6.72 8.64
CA LYS A 203 33.41 7.78 9.36
C LYS A 203 33.43 7.55 10.87
N VAL A 204 32.29 7.15 11.44
CA VAL A 204 32.18 6.83 12.88
C VAL A 204 33.09 5.66 13.24
N ILE A 205 33.05 4.58 12.46
CA ILE A 205 33.90 3.39 12.67
C ILE A 205 35.39 3.77 12.58
N ALA A 206 35.77 4.57 11.58
CA ALA A 206 37.16 5.01 11.42
C ALA A 206 37.63 5.90 12.58
N ALA A 207 36.76 6.76 13.11
CA ALA A 207 37.08 7.67 14.21
C ALA A 207 37.17 6.96 15.57
N GLU A 208 36.31 5.96 15.82
CA GLU A 208 36.23 5.27 17.12
C GLU A 208 37.06 3.99 17.18
N GLY A 209 37.40 3.40 16.03
CA GLY A 209 38.05 2.09 15.96
C GLY A 209 37.18 0.94 16.46
N LYS A 210 35.86 1.14 16.54
CA LYS A 210 34.87 0.17 17.04
C LYS A 210 33.72 0.00 16.05
N PRO A 211 32.99 -1.12 16.10
CA PRO A 211 31.79 -1.32 15.28
C PRO A 211 30.72 -0.26 15.58
N ALA A 212 30.03 0.19 14.53
CA ALA A 212 28.81 1.00 14.65
C ALA A 212 27.67 0.30 13.91
N PHE A 213 26.51 0.15 14.57
CA PHE A 213 25.31 -0.40 13.96
C PHE A 213 24.31 0.71 13.58
N LEU A 214 23.25 0.37 12.85
CA LEU A 214 22.22 1.32 12.42
C LEU A 214 20.89 1.03 13.11
N ILE A 215 20.16 2.09 13.44
CA ILE A 215 18.79 2.01 13.96
C ILE A 215 17.87 2.80 13.04
N GLY A 216 16.86 2.16 12.46
CA GLY A 216 15.83 2.85 11.69
C GLY A 216 14.67 3.31 12.60
N ALA A 217 14.31 4.59 12.51
CA ALA A 217 13.15 5.15 13.21
C ALA A 217 11.80 4.55 12.75
N HIS A 218 11.77 4.05 11.51
CA HIS A 218 10.60 3.44 10.88
C HIS A 218 10.97 2.08 10.28
N TYR A 219 10.03 1.13 10.29
CA TYR A 219 10.26 -0.23 9.75
C TYR A 219 10.72 -0.17 8.28
N GLY A 220 10.17 0.76 7.50
CA GLY A 220 10.56 0.97 6.10
C GLY A 220 12.03 1.39 5.96
N ILE A 221 12.49 2.37 6.75
CA ILE A 221 13.90 2.81 6.75
C ILE A 221 14.82 1.65 7.15
N THR A 222 14.43 0.90 8.18
CA THR A 222 15.18 -0.29 8.63
C THR A 222 15.33 -1.32 7.51
N SER A 223 14.25 -1.63 6.79
CA SER A 223 14.27 -2.57 5.67
C SER A 223 15.11 -2.06 4.50
N LEU A 224 15.00 -0.77 4.17
CA LEU A 224 15.73 -0.17 3.05
C LEU A 224 17.24 -0.14 3.31
N LEU A 225 17.67 0.23 4.52
CA LEU A 225 19.08 0.18 4.92
C LEU A 225 19.61 -1.27 4.88
N SER A 226 18.85 -2.21 5.42
CA SER A 226 19.20 -3.64 5.38
C SER A 226 19.33 -4.17 3.95
N PHE A 227 18.51 -3.66 3.01
CA PHE A 227 18.50 -4.10 1.63
C PHE A 227 19.60 -3.47 0.77
N TYR A 228 19.87 -2.19 0.93
CA TYR A 228 20.78 -1.44 0.06
C TYR A 228 22.23 -1.40 0.55
N ILE A 229 22.50 -1.57 1.85
CA ILE A 229 23.87 -1.65 2.37
C ILE A 229 24.38 -3.08 2.18
N PRO A 230 25.46 -3.32 1.42
CA PRO A 230 25.94 -4.67 1.13
C PRO A 230 26.24 -5.52 2.37
N GLU A 231 26.93 -4.94 3.37
CA GLU A 231 27.24 -5.60 4.64
C GLU A 231 25.96 -6.00 5.40
N ALA A 232 24.99 -5.08 5.49
CA ALA A 232 23.72 -5.35 6.16
C ALA A 232 22.91 -6.44 5.46
N LYS A 233 22.88 -6.42 4.12
CA LYS A 233 22.19 -7.41 3.31
C LYS A 233 22.79 -8.80 3.46
N ALA A 234 24.12 -8.90 3.52
CA ALA A 234 24.83 -10.16 3.72
C ALA A 234 24.62 -10.72 5.15
N GLY A 235 24.43 -9.83 6.14
CA GLY A 235 24.24 -10.22 7.53
C GLY A 235 22.86 -10.80 7.85
N VAL A 236 21.79 -10.44 7.13
CA VAL A 236 20.44 -10.91 7.49
C VAL A 236 20.20 -12.38 7.08
N PRO A 237 19.56 -13.21 7.95
CA PRO A 237 19.05 -12.88 9.28
C PRO A 237 20.04 -13.13 10.43
N HIS A 238 21.23 -13.69 10.18
CA HIS A 238 22.09 -14.29 11.20
C HIS A 238 22.99 -13.31 11.97
N ALA A 239 23.43 -12.23 11.33
CA ALA A 239 24.32 -11.21 11.86
C ALA A 239 23.87 -9.80 11.41
N PRO A 240 22.65 -9.34 11.78
CA PRO A 240 22.17 -8.03 11.39
C PRO A 240 23.01 -6.90 12.01
N ILE A 241 23.26 -5.87 11.20
CA ILE A 241 23.86 -4.60 11.63
C ILE A 241 22.88 -3.42 11.55
N VAL A 242 21.64 -3.68 11.12
CA VAL A 242 20.55 -2.69 11.03
C VAL A 242 19.38 -3.22 11.83
N PHE A 243 18.86 -2.39 12.73
CA PHE A 243 17.78 -2.76 13.64
C PHE A 243 16.67 -1.73 13.59
N TYR A 244 15.45 -2.16 13.94
CA TYR A 244 14.37 -1.23 14.26
C TYR A 244 14.55 -0.73 15.69
N GLN A 245 14.13 0.49 15.97
CA GLN A 245 14.14 1.04 17.33
C GLN A 245 13.41 0.12 18.32
N SER A 246 13.91 0.06 19.55
CA SER A 246 13.30 -0.75 20.60
C SER A 246 11.92 -0.22 20.99
N SER A 247 11.02 -1.14 21.37
CA SER A 247 9.65 -0.82 21.79
C SER A 247 9.21 -1.77 22.91
N PRO A 248 8.32 -1.35 23.84
CA PRO A 248 7.93 -2.17 24.98
C PRO A 248 7.04 -3.35 24.56
N LYS A 249 6.40 -3.22 23.41
CA LYS A 249 5.55 -4.21 22.77
C LYS A 249 5.86 -4.25 21.28
N PRO A 250 5.63 -5.38 20.60
CA PRO A 250 5.80 -5.46 19.16
C PRO A 250 4.91 -4.45 18.41
N GLU A 251 5.51 -3.40 17.83
CA GLU A 251 4.78 -2.41 17.02
C GLU A 251 4.64 -2.83 15.55
N ASN A 252 5.57 -3.65 15.07
CA ASN A 252 5.64 -4.15 13.71
C ASN A 252 6.44 -5.48 13.66
N GLN A 253 6.70 -5.99 12.47
CA GLN A 253 7.36 -7.28 12.25
C GLN A 253 8.77 -7.40 12.88
N TYR A 254 9.46 -6.28 13.13
CA TYR A 254 10.76 -6.32 13.79
C TYR A 254 10.71 -6.73 15.26
N GLY A 255 9.53 -6.67 15.90
CA GLY A 255 9.34 -7.19 17.26
C GLY A 255 9.49 -8.71 17.37
N PHE A 256 9.55 -9.43 16.24
CA PHE A 256 9.78 -10.88 16.19
C PHE A 256 11.24 -11.26 15.99
N TRP A 257 12.13 -10.29 15.75
CA TRP A 257 13.57 -10.54 15.57
C TRP A 257 14.36 -10.07 16.78
N PRO A 258 15.57 -10.64 17.00
CA PRO A 258 16.47 -10.13 18.03
C PRO A 258 16.75 -8.64 17.86
N GLY A 259 16.62 -7.88 18.94
CA GLY A 259 16.99 -6.47 18.99
C GLY A 259 18.50 -6.27 19.14
N TYR A 260 18.92 -5.03 19.37
CA TYR A 260 20.33 -4.65 19.54
C TYR A 260 20.80 -4.65 21.01
N ALA A 261 20.01 -5.15 21.95
CA ALA A 261 20.32 -5.09 23.40
C ALA A 261 21.63 -5.80 23.80
N SER A 262 22.11 -6.76 22.99
CA SER A 262 23.37 -7.46 23.22
C SER A 262 24.61 -6.67 22.78
N ARG A 263 24.45 -5.53 22.08
CA ARG A 263 25.54 -4.69 21.55
C ARG A 263 26.02 -3.63 22.54
N ARG A 264 26.17 -4.00 23.81
CA ARG A 264 26.57 -3.06 24.87
C ARG A 264 27.93 -2.45 24.56
N GLY A 265 28.04 -1.14 24.75
CA GLY A 265 29.24 -0.36 24.45
C GLY A 265 29.42 0.02 22.98
N ASP A 266 28.68 -0.58 22.04
CA ASP A 266 28.72 -0.18 20.62
C ASP A 266 28.03 1.17 20.43
N SER A 267 28.50 1.92 19.43
CA SER A 267 27.83 3.11 18.92
C SER A 267 26.79 2.74 17.86
N ALA A 268 25.79 3.60 17.67
CA ALA A 268 24.77 3.44 16.64
C ALA A 268 24.47 4.75 15.92
N ILE A 269 24.09 4.68 14.65
CA ILE A 269 23.47 5.80 13.95
C ILE A 269 21.97 5.55 13.84
N PHE A 270 21.20 6.42 14.48
CA PHE A 270 19.74 6.45 14.35
C PHE A 270 19.34 7.29 13.14
N VAL A 271 18.54 6.70 12.25
CA VAL A 271 18.15 7.27 10.96
C VAL A 271 16.66 7.55 10.96
N GLN A 272 16.31 8.82 10.79
CA GLN A 272 14.93 9.30 10.78
C GLN A 272 14.66 10.06 9.49
N GLU A 273 13.63 9.66 8.74
CA GLU A 273 13.11 10.50 7.65
C GLU A 273 12.30 11.66 8.25
N LEU A 274 12.63 12.89 7.85
CA LEU A 274 11.89 14.08 8.21
C LEU A 274 10.78 14.34 7.19
N LYS A 275 9.61 14.72 7.68
CA LYS A 275 8.56 15.26 6.81
C LYS A 275 9.05 16.59 6.22
N LYS A 276 8.65 16.87 4.98
CA LYS A 276 9.03 18.12 4.30
C LYS A 276 8.65 19.35 5.14
N GLY A 277 9.64 20.19 5.46
CA GLY A 277 9.47 21.40 6.27
C GLY A 277 9.31 21.17 7.77
N ALA A 278 9.41 19.92 8.25
CA ALA A 278 9.43 19.63 9.68
C ALA A 278 10.78 20.02 10.28
N GLN A 279 10.74 20.62 11.46
CA GLN A 279 11.94 20.84 12.26
C GLN A 279 12.36 19.53 12.94
N PRO A 280 13.66 19.33 13.20
CA PRO A 280 14.13 18.19 13.98
C PRO A 280 13.50 18.15 15.37
N GLU A 281 12.74 17.09 15.66
CA GLU A 281 12.16 16.85 17.00
C GLU A 281 13.21 16.33 17.98
N ALA A 282 12.91 16.29 19.28
CA ALA A 282 13.79 15.61 20.24
C ALA A 282 13.90 14.10 19.90
N PRO A 283 15.05 13.45 20.16
CA PRO A 283 15.16 12.01 20.00
C PRO A 283 14.10 11.27 20.84
N PRO A 284 13.61 10.10 20.41
CA PRO A 284 12.68 9.30 21.20
C PRO A 284 13.23 9.07 22.62
N SER A 285 12.40 9.29 23.65
CA SER A 285 12.84 9.22 25.06
C SER A 285 13.48 7.89 25.42
N ARG A 286 12.98 6.78 24.86
CA ARG A 286 13.57 5.45 25.03
C ARG A 286 14.96 5.34 24.40
N LEU A 287 15.13 5.84 23.17
CA LEU A 287 16.44 5.88 22.52
C LEU A 287 17.44 6.68 23.36
N ALA A 288 17.01 7.85 23.86
CA ALA A 288 17.84 8.68 24.74
C ALA A 288 18.20 7.99 26.08
N ALA A 289 17.32 7.14 26.61
CA ALA A 289 17.58 6.38 27.82
C ALA A 289 18.59 5.24 27.60
N GLU A 290 18.61 4.62 26.42
CA GLU A 290 19.44 3.45 26.08
C GLU A 290 20.92 3.78 25.86
N PHE A 291 21.23 5.01 25.44
CA PHE A 291 22.60 5.43 25.11
C PHE A 291 23.14 6.45 26.12
N THR A 292 24.46 6.47 26.33
CA THR A 292 25.11 7.43 27.22
C THR A 292 25.01 8.85 26.69
N ARG A 293 25.16 9.02 25.36
CA ARG A 293 25.12 10.32 24.71
C ARG A 293 24.51 10.22 23.32
N ILE A 294 23.78 11.25 22.90
CA ILE A 294 23.28 11.41 21.53
C ILE A 294 23.80 12.73 20.96
N GLU A 295 24.39 12.67 19.78
CA GLU A 295 24.89 13.81 19.00
C GLU A 295 24.12 13.92 17.69
N ASP A 296 23.73 15.13 17.30
CA ASP A 296 23.09 15.36 16.00
C ASP A 296 24.14 15.51 14.91
N LEU A 297 24.15 14.60 13.93
CA LEU A 297 25.04 14.65 12.76
C LEU A 297 24.45 15.49 11.61
N GLY A 298 23.29 16.12 11.86
CA GLY A 298 22.55 16.94 10.93
C GLY A 298 21.69 16.14 9.96
N THR A 299 21.22 16.82 8.92
CA THR A 299 20.37 16.25 7.89
C THR A 299 21.15 15.94 6.61
N ARG A 300 20.63 15.02 5.81
CA ARG A 300 21.09 14.71 4.45
C ARG A 300 19.89 14.78 3.52
N ASP A 301 20.00 15.62 2.50
CA ASP A 301 19.01 15.73 1.43
C ASP A 301 19.31 14.70 0.35
N ILE A 302 18.36 13.80 0.14
CA ILE A 302 18.46 12.73 -0.84
C ILE A 302 17.88 13.24 -2.14
N GLN A 303 18.77 13.43 -3.10
CA GLN A 303 18.45 13.93 -4.43
C GLN A 303 18.03 12.79 -5.35
N TYR A 304 17.02 13.05 -6.17
CA TYR A 304 16.70 12.24 -7.33
C TYR A 304 16.42 13.17 -8.50
N ARG A 305 17.27 13.11 -9.53
CA ARG A 305 17.18 13.93 -10.75
C ARG A 305 17.07 15.44 -10.47
N GLY A 306 17.92 15.93 -9.56
CA GLY A 306 17.99 17.35 -9.21
C GLY A 306 16.86 17.85 -8.31
N GLN A 307 16.02 16.96 -7.78
CA GLN A 307 15.00 17.30 -6.79
C GLN A 307 15.26 16.55 -5.48
N THR A 308 15.16 17.25 -4.34
CA THR A 308 15.15 16.61 -3.01
C THR A 308 13.85 15.83 -2.86
N ILE A 309 13.96 14.50 -2.76
CA ILE A 309 12.82 13.59 -2.55
C ILE A 309 12.65 13.18 -1.09
N HIS A 310 13.75 13.06 -0.35
CA HIS A 310 13.75 12.73 1.09
C HIS A 310 14.77 13.60 1.80
N THR A 311 14.49 13.92 3.07
CA THR A 311 15.47 14.50 3.99
C THR A 311 15.58 13.57 5.17
N VAL A 312 16.78 13.04 5.42
CA VAL A 312 17.02 12.13 6.56
C VAL A 312 17.89 12.82 7.60
N ARG A 313 17.51 12.71 8.87
CA ARG A 313 18.32 13.13 10.01
C ARG A 313 19.07 11.95 10.58
N LEU A 314 20.32 12.19 10.95
CA LEU A 314 21.21 11.19 11.51
C LEU A 314 21.60 11.60 12.93
N LEU A 315 21.37 10.71 13.89
CA LEU A 315 21.77 10.90 15.28
C LEU A 315 22.81 9.84 15.66
N LEU A 316 23.99 10.28 16.08
CA LEU A 316 25.01 9.40 16.61
C LEU A 316 24.73 9.11 18.08
N CYS A 317 24.36 7.88 18.37
CA CYS A 317 24.06 7.37 19.69
C CYS A 317 25.30 6.61 20.19
N ARG A 318 25.98 7.15 21.21
CA ARG A 318 27.23 6.60 21.73
C ARG A 318 26.97 5.72 22.93
N GLU A 319 27.68 4.60 22.96
CA GLU A 319 27.76 3.67 24.09
C GLU A 319 26.38 3.19 24.55
N LEU A 320 25.89 2.13 23.92
CA LEU A 320 24.69 1.43 24.41
C LEU A 320 24.94 0.91 25.84
N LYS A 321 24.08 1.29 26.79
CA LYS A 321 24.20 0.98 28.23
C LYS A 321 23.98 -0.50 28.54
#